data_AF-A0A5C7PVB8-F1
#
_entry.id   AF-A0A5C7PVB8-F1
#
_cell.length_a   1.000
_cell.length_b   1.000
_cell.length_c   1.000
_cell.angle_alpha   90.00
_cell.angle_beta   90.00
_cell.angle_gamma   90.00
#
_symmetry.space_group_name_H-M   'P 1'
#
loop_
_entity.id
_entity.type
_entity.pdbx_description
1 polymer ?
#
loop_
_entity_poly.entity_id
_entity_poly.type
_entity_poly.pdbx_seq_one_letter_code
_entity_poly.pdbx_strand_id
1 'polypeptide(L)'
;ASLPLAQHQEAAAVLDAVIAAHDTHYQLTQLTVGDASLRVPLSALPVGSRTRIRILARDVSLALESPQHSSIQNDLPARVLDIQMQNDAPYALVRLAVADAVLLARITRRAVDQLQLVPNMIVHAQVKAVALIPH
;
A
#
# COMPACT_ATOMS: atom_id res chain seq x y z
N ALA A 1 27.16 1.39 15.90
CA ALA A 1 25.75 1.61 16.27
C ALA A 1 25.14 2.57 15.26
N SER A 2 24.33 2.06 14.32
CA SER A 2 23.62 2.88 13.31
C SER A 2 22.88 2.00 12.29
N LEU A 3 21.75 1.38 12.67
CA LEU A 3 20.84 0.69 11.73
C LEU A 3 19.31 0.90 11.94
N PRO A 4 18.77 1.97 12.54
CA PRO A 4 17.30 2.17 12.53
C PRO A 4 16.75 2.47 11.13
N LEU A 5 17.44 3.30 10.33
CA LEU A 5 16.90 3.82 9.06
C LEU A 5 16.72 2.76 7.97
N ALA A 6 17.64 1.79 7.87
CA ALA A 6 17.60 0.75 6.84
C ALA A 6 16.42 -0.22 7.03
N GLN A 7 16.13 -0.62 8.28
CA GLN A 7 15.00 -1.50 8.60
C GLN A 7 13.64 -0.84 8.26
N HIS A 8 13.52 0.49 8.39
CA HIS A 8 12.30 1.22 8.00
C HIS A 8 12.19 1.49 6.49
N GLN A 9 13.30 1.48 5.74
CA GLN A 9 13.26 1.62 4.27
C GLN A 9 12.74 0.37 3.58
N GLU A 10 12.94 -0.80 4.21
CA GLU A 10 12.51 -2.11 3.70
C GLU A 10 11.16 -2.57 4.26
N ALA A 11 10.58 -1.84 5.23
CA ALA A 11 9.27 -2.16 5.77
C ALA A 11 8.25 -2.33 4.64
N ALA A 12 7.61 -3.49 4.60
CA ALA A 12 6.73 -3.90 3.53
C ALA A 12 5.56 -4.72 4.07
N ALA A 13 4.42 -4.64 3.39
CA ALA A 13 3.33 -5.58 3.55
C ALA A 13 3.44 -6.68 2.49
N VAL A 14 3.09 -7.91 2.87
CA VAL A 14 2.88 -9.01 1.94
C VAL A 14 1.41 -9.41 2.01
N LEU A 15 0.73 -9.38 0.87
CA LEU A 15 -0.71 -9.64 0.77
C LEU A 15 -0.94 -10.83 -0.16
N ASP A 16 -1.84 -11.73 0.22
CA ASP A 16 -2.34 -12.75 -0.69
C ASP A 16 -3.26 -12.11 -1.72
N ALA A 17 -3.12 -12.53 -2.98
CA ALA A 17 -3.88 -11.98 -4.09
C ALA A 17 -4.29 -13.05 -5.10
N VAL A 18 -5.33 -12.76 -5.88
CA VAL A 18 -5.76 -13.60 -7.00
C VAL A 18 -5.76 -12.78 -8.29
N ILE A 19 -5.21 -13.34 -9.37
CA ILE A 19 -5.29 -12.74 -10.71
C ILE A 19 -6.75 -12.72 -11.15
N ALA A 20 -7.33 -11.53 -11.28
CA ALA A 20 -8.74 -11.35 -11.64
C ALA A 20 -8.92 -11.14 -13.15
N ALA A 21 -8.03 -10.38 -13.78
CA ALA A 21 -8.10 -10.09 -15.21
C ALA A 21 -6.76 -9.58 -15.75
N HIS A 22 -6.60 -9.62 -17.07
CA HIS A 22 -5.51 -8.98 -17.79
C HIS A 22 -6.06 -7.93 -18.74
N ASP A 23 -5.43 -6.76 -18.73
CA ASP A 23 -5.68 -5.65 -19.64
C ASP A 23 -4.52 -5.59 -20.62
N THR A 24 -4.71 -6.16 -21.80
CA THR A 24 -3.68 -6.23 -22.84
C THR A 24 -3.47 -4.89 -23.54
N HIS A 25 -4.45 -3.99 -23.49
CA HIS A 25 -4.30 -2.66 -24.08
C HIS A 25 -3.32 -1.81 -23.28
N TYR A 26 -3.47 -1.79 -21.96
CA TYR A 26 -2.59 -1.03 -21.06
C TYR A 26 -1.42 -1.84 -20.49
N GLN A 27 -1.32 -3.13 -20.83
CA GLN A 27 -0.29 -4.05 -20.31
C GLN A 27 -0.32 -4.13 -18.77
N LEU A 28 -1.52 -4.33 -18.22
CA LEU A 28 -1.76 -4.44 -16.79
C LEU A 28 -2.40 -5.77 -16.41
N THR A 29 -2.18 -6.19 -15.18
CA THR A 29 -2.89 -7.28 -14.52
C THR A 29 -3.69 -6.72 -13.35
N GLN A 30 -4.97 -7.07 -13.29
CA GLN A 30 -5.83 -6.80 -12.16
C GLN A 30 -5.74 -7.94 -11.14
N LEU A 31 -5.57 -7.58 -9.88
CA LEU A 31 -5.49 -8.46 -8.72
C LEU A 31 -6.65 -8.15 -7.78
N THR A 32 -7.15 -9.19 -7.11
CA THR A 32 -8.06 -9.04 -5.97
C THR A 32 -7.32 -9.38 -4.68
N VAL A 33 -7.52 -8.55 -3.65
CA VAL A 33 -7.01 -8.74 -2.29
C VAL A 33 -8.19 -8.54 -1.34
N GLY A 34 -8.82 -9.63 -0.91
CA GLY A 34 -10.13 -9.56 -0.27
C GLY A 34 -11.15 -8.90 -1.20
N ASP A 35 -11.78 -7.82 -0.74
CA ASP A 35 -12.72 -6.99 -1.51
C ASP A 35 -12.03 -5.85 -2.31
N ALA A 36 -10.74 -5.63 -2.09
CA ALA A 36 -9.96 -4.62 -2.78
C ALA A 36 -9.45 -5.09 -4.15
N SER A 37 -9.35 -4.16 -5.09
CA SER A 37 -8.77 -4.39 -6.41
C SER A 37 -7.47 -3.60 -6.58
N LEU A 38 -6.45 -4.24 -7.12
CA LEU A 38 -5.15 -3.65 -7.42
C LEU A 38 -4.78 -3.89 -8.89
N ARG A 39 -3.97 -3.00 -9.45
CA ARG A 39 -3.39 -3.09 -10.78
C ARG A 39 -1.88 -3.10 -10.67
N VAL A 40 -1.27 -4.03 -11.41
CA VAL A 40 0.19 -4.21 -11.51
C VAL A 40 0.58 -4.32 -13.00
N PRO A 41 1.86 -4.14 -13.36
CA PRO A 41 2.32 -4.46 -14.70
C PRO A 41 1.97 -5.91 -15.10
N LEU A 42 1.71 -6.12 -16.39
CA LEU A 42 1.25 -7.41 -16.91
C LEU A 42 2.06 -8.60 -16.38
N SER A 43 1.36 -9.55 -15.76
CA SER A 43 1.90 -10.81 -15.26
C SER A 43 1.65 -11.93 -16.26
N ALA A 44 2.56 -12.90 -16.29
CA ALA A 44 2.37 -14.15 -17.05
C ALA A 44 1.46 -15.16 -16.33
N LEU A 45 1.07 -14.92 -15.07
CA LEU A 45 0.18 -15.82 -14.35
C LEU A 45 -1.24 -15.81 -14.96
N PRO A 46 -1.89 -16.97 -15.14
CA PRO A 46 -3.24 -17.02 -15.67
C PRO A 46 -4.28 -16.46 -14.69
N VAL A 47 -5.42 -16.04 -15.22
CA VAL A 47 -6.58 -15.63 -14.40
C VAL A 47 -7.00 -16.77 -13.49
N GLY A 48 -7.32 -16.45 -12.23
CA GLY A 48 -7.63 -17.40 -11.16
C GLY A 48 -6.41 -17.88 -10.38
N SER A 49 -5.18 -17.61 -10.83
CA SER A 49 -3.99 -17.98 -10.05
C SER A 49 -3.91 -17.19 -8.75
N ARG A 50 -3.56 -17.91 -7.67
CA ARG A 50 -3.15 -17.30 -6.39
C ARG A 50 -1.70 -16.86 -6.48
N THR A 51 -1.41 -15.70 -5.91
CA THR A 51 -0.05 -15.15 -5.81
C THR A 51 0.08 -14.33 -4.54
N ARG A 52 1.28 -13.81 -4.28
CA ARG A 52 1.51 -12.83 -3.22
C ARG A 52 2.10 -11.57 -3.81
N ILE A 53 1.67 -10.44 -3.28
CA ILE A 53 2.25 -9.14 -3.62
C ILE A 53 2.98 -8.56 -2.43
N ARG A 54 4.04 -7.82 -2.72
CA ARG A 54 4.79 -7.03 -1.77
C ARG A 54 4.62 -5.55 -2.08
N ILE A 55 4.22 -4.79 -1.07
CA ILE A 55 4.08 -3.33 -1.15
C ILE A 55 5.01 -2.73 -0.12
N LEU A 56 5.98 -1.93 -0.57
CA LEU A 56 6.89 -1.23 0.32
C LEU A 56 6.16 -0.04 0.96
N ALA A 57 6.42 0.21 2.25
CA ALA A 57 5.78 1.29 2.98
C ALA A 57 6.03 2.67 2.37
N ARG A 58 7.19 2.86 1.72
CA ARG A 58 7.54 4.11 1.02
C ARG A 58 6.73 4.36 -0.25
N ASP A 59 6.12 3.31 -0.82
CA ASP A 59 5.34 3.38 -2.05
C ASP A 59 3.85 3.60 -1.75
N VAL A 60 3.47 3.73 -0.47
CA VAL A 60 2.10 4.04 -0.03
C VAL A 60 2.01 5.48 0.42
N SER A 61 1.10 6.25 -0.18
CA SER A 61 0.72 7.61 0.23
C SER A 61 -0.69 7.61 0.81
N LEU A 62 -1.03 8.59 1.65
CA LEU A 62 -2.34 8.67 2.28
C LEU A 62 -3.06 9.96 1.86
N ALA A 63 -4.36 9.83 1.61
CA ALA A 63 -5.29 10.93 1.37
C ALA A 63 -6.55 10.73 2.23
N LEU A 64 -7.28 11.83 2.49
CA LEU A 64 -8.55 11.76 3.23
C LEU A 64 -9.73 11.38 2.34
N GLU A 65 -9.59 11.63 1.05
CA GLU A 65 -10.61 11.38 0.03
C GLU A 65 -9.94 10.73 -1.18
N SER A 66 -10.74 10.04 -2.00
CA SER A 66 -10.25 9.48 -3.26
C SER A 66 -9.77 10.62 -4.16
N PRO A 67 -8.53 10.56 -4.67
CA PRO A 67 -7.96 11.62 -5.50
C PRO A 67 -8.70 11.72 -6.85
N GLN A 68 -9.24 12.90 -7.17
CA GLN A 68 -9.88 13.10 -8.48
C GLN A 68 -8.89 13.03 -9.65
N HIS A 69 -7.65 13.47 -9.44
CA HIS A 69 -6.61 13.51 -10.45
C HIS A 69 -5.31 12.97 -9.86
N SER A 70 -4.94 11.74 -10.23
CA SER A 70 -3.71 11.09 -9.78
C SER A 70 -3.17 10.15 -10.84
N SER A 71 -1.84 10.08 -10.97
CA SER A 71 -1.18 9.02 -11.73
C SER A 71 -1.10 7.70 -10.95
N ILE A 72 -1.39 7.72 -9.65
CA ILE A 72 -1.43 6.52 -8.80
C ILE A 72 -2.75 5.80 -9.07
N GLN A 73 -2.66 4.61 -9.66
CA GLN A 73 -3.83 3.84 -10.11
C GLN A 73 -4.52 3.07 -8.99
N ASN A 74 -3.76 2.72 -7.95
CA ASN A 74 -4.23 1.90 -6.85
C ASN A 74 -4.64 2.81 -5.71
N ASP A 75 -5.95 2.91 -5.49
CA ASP A 75 -6.55 3.64 -4.38
C ASP A 75 -7.38 2.69 -3.53
N LEU A 76 -6.92 2.41 -2.31
CA LEU A 76 -7.53 1.44 -1.42
C LEU A 76 -8.12 2.15 -0.19
N PRO A 77 -9.44 2.07 0.05
CA PRO A 77 -10.00 2.45 1.33
C PRO A 77 -9.32 1.66 2.46
N ALA A 78 -8.89 2.36 3.50
CA ALA A 78 -8.12 1.77 4.57
C ALA A 78 -8.49 2.40 5.91
N ARG A 79 -8.40 1.62 6.99
CA ARG A 79 -8.58 2.12 8.35
C ARG A 79 -7.24 2.23 9.06
N VAL A 80 -6.93 3.39 9.62
CA VAL A 80 -5.74 3.59 10.46
C VAL A 80 -5.85 2.72 11.71
N LEU A 81 -4.88 1.84 11.93
CA LEU A 81 -4.78 0.99 13.12
C LEU A 81 -3.94 1.66 14.19
N ASP A 82 -2.71 2.05 13.82
CA ASP A 82 -1.80 2.79 14.68
C ASP A 82 -0.86 3.66 13.85
N ILE A 83 -0.22 4.59 14.56
CA ILE A 83 0.78 5.50 14.00
C ILE A 83 1.99 5.42 14.92
N GLN A 84 3.10 4.91 14.38
CA GLN A 84 4.36 4.79 15.10
C GLN A 84 5.28 5.94 14.68
N MET A 85 5.61 6.79 15.65
CA MET A 85 6.59 7.85 15.50
C MET A 85 7.81 7.54 16.35
N GLN A 86 8.99 7.62 15.76
CA GLN A 86 10.23 7.64 16.53
C GLN A 86 10.58 9.10 16.88
N ASN A 87 11.04 9.33 18.11
CA ASN A 87 11.52 10.65 18.52
C ASN A 87 12.58 11.14 17.52
N ASP A 88 12.46 12.40 17.10
CA ASP A 88 13.34 13.10 16.15
C ASP A 88 13.46 12.51 14.73
N ALA A 89 12.69 11.49 14.37
CA ALA A 89 12.63 11.00 12.99
C ALA A 89 11.74 11.90 12.11
N PRO A 90 12.04 12.11 10.82
CA PRO A 90 11.20 12.91 9.91
C PRO A 90 9.97 12.16 9.38
N TYR A 91 9.87 10.85 9.65
CA TYR A 91 8.83 9.97 9.16
C TYR A 91 8.06 9.28 10.29
N ALA A 92 6.83 8.89 9.99
CA ALA A 92 6.00 8.00 10.78
C ALA A 92 5.70 6.73 9.98
N LEU A 93 5.56 5.60 10.67
CA LEU A 93 5.04 4.36 10.09
C LEU A 93 3.58 4.22 10.52
N VAL A 94 2.68 4.20 9.54
CA VAL A 94 1.24 4.05 9.75
C VAL A 94 0.86 2.61 9.39
N ARG A 95 0.20 1.92 10.31
CA ARG A 95 -0.40 0.61 10.05
C ARG A 95 -1.85 0.79 9.64
N LEU A 96 -2.23 0.14 8.55
CA LEU A 96 -3.53 0.32 7.90
C LEU A 96 -4.19 -1.03 7.73
N ALA A 97 -5.44 -1.18 8.16
CA ALA A 97 -6.26 -2.32 7.77
C ALA A 97 -6.82 -2.08 6.37
N VAL A 98 -6.60 -3.04 5.48
CA VAL A 98 -7.14 -3.08 4.11
C VAL A 98 -7.63 -4.50 3.86
N ALA A 99 -8.93 -4.66 3.60
CA ALA A 99 -9.58 -5.96 3.59
C ALA A 99 -9.19 -6.78 4.85
N ASP A 100 -8.75 -8.03 4.65
CA ASP A 100 -8.30 -8.94 5.72
C ASP A 100 -6.80 -8.83 6.04
N ALA A 101 -6.14 -7.75 5.62
CA ALA A 101 -4.70 -7.62 5.71
C ALA A 101 -4.23 -6.26 6.26
N VAL A 102 -2.92 -6.19 6.54
CA VAL A 102 -2.27 -4.98 7.06
C VAL A 102 -1.31 -4.42 6.03
N LEU A 103 -1.60 -3.19 5.59
CA LEU A 103 -0.69 -2.37 4.80
C LEU A 103 0.15 -1.48 5.72
N LEU A 104 1.36 -1.15 5.27
CA LEU A 104 2.24 -0.19 5.93
C LEU A 104 2.38 1.05 5.04
N ALA A 105 2.36 2.23 5.64
CA ALA A 105 2.67 3.47 4.95
C ALA A 105 3.73 4.24 5.74
N ARG A 106 4.82 4.63 5.07
CA ARG A 106 5.86 5.48 5.67
C ARG A 106 5.72 6.88 5.10
N ILE A 107 5.06 7.74 5.85
CA ILE A 107 4.80 9.14 5.47
C ILE A 107 5.60 10.11 6.34
N THR A 108 5.69 11.38 5.94
CA THR A 108 6.36 12.38 6.76
C THR A 108 5.52 12.69 8.00
N ARG A 109 6.17 13.08 9.10
CA ARG A 109 5.44 13.57 10.29
C ARG A 109 4.53 14.75 9.95
N ARG A 110 5.02 15.66 9.11
CA ARG A 110 4.21 16.76 8.57
C ARG A 110 2.93 16.28 7.90
N ALA A 111 2.97 15.18 7.12
CA ALA A 111 1.77 14.64 6.48
C ALA A 111 0.79 14.06 7.52
N VAL A 112 1.28 13.39 8.57
CA VAL A 112 0.43 12.94 9.69
C VAL A 112 -0.31 14.13 10.31
N ASP A 113 0.42 15.20 10.61
CA ASP A 113 -0.14 16.41 11.24
C ASP A 113 -1.14 17.12 10.30
N GLN A 114 -0.79 17.26 9.02
CA GLN A 114 -1.64 17.92 8.01
C GLN A 114 -2.95 17.17 7.75
N LEU A 115 -2.89 15.84 7.74
CA LEU A 115 -4.06 14.98 7.55
C LEU A 115 -4.80 14.73 8.88
N GLN A 116 -4.27 15.20 10.01
CA GLN A 116 -4.78 14.97 11.35
C GLN A 116 -5.08 13.49 11.62
N LEU A 117 -4.19 12.59 11.19
CA LEU A 117 -4.43 11.16 11.27
C LEU A 117 -4.53 10.70 12.72
N VAL A 118 -5.54 9.88 12.99
CA VAL A 118 -5.75 9.22 14.27
C VAL A 118 -6.17 7.76 14.06
N PRO A 119 -5.94 6.86 15.04
CA PRO A 119 -6.47 5.51 14.99
C PRO A 119 -7.99 5.48 14.72
N ASN A 120 -8.43 4.47 13.99
CA ASN A 120 -9.79 4.25 13.47
C ASN A 120 -10.27 5.20 12.37
N MET A 121 -9.47 6.19 11.96
CA MET A 121 -9.80 7.05 10.82
C MET A 121 -9.83 6.25 9.51
N ILE A 122 -10.82 6.50 8.66
CA ILE A 122 -10.85 5.98 7.29
C ILE A 122 -10.07 6.93 6.39
N VAL A 123 -9.18 6.37 5.59
CA VAL A 123 -8.29 7.06 4.67
C VAL A 123 -8.20 6.30 3.35
N HIS A 124 -7.62 6.95 2.36
CA HIS A 124 -7.31 6.40 1.05
C HIS A 124 -5.81 6.09 0.96
N ALA A 125 -5.47 4.80 0.87
CA ALA A 125 -4.11 4.32 0.71
C ALA A 125 -3.77 4.21 -0.78
N GLN A 126 -3.01 5.19 -1.26
CA GLN A 126 -2.58 5.30 -2.65
C GLN A 126 -1.26 4.53 -2.86
N VAL A 127 -1.30 3.43 -3.63
CA VAL A 127 -0.15 2.54 -3.82
C VAL A 127 0.52 2.79 -5.18
N LYS A 128 1.70 3.41 -5.13
CA LYS A 128 2.50 3.79 -6.31
C LYS A 128 3.12 2.59 -7.02
N ALA A 129 3.56 1.60 -6.26
CA ALA A 129 4.24 0.43 -6.77
C ALA A 129 3.87 -0.82 -5.97
N VAL A 130 3.72 -1.92 -6.71
CA VAL A 130 3.40 -3.25 -6.18
C VAL A 130 4.33 -4.23 -6.88
N ALA A 131 4.98 -5.12 -6.14
CA ALA A 131 5.81 -6.18 -6.69
C ALA A 131 5.13 -7.54 -6.50
N LEU A 132 5.00 -8.32 -7.56
CA LEU A 132 4.66 -9.74 -7.43
C LEU A 132 5.85 -10.46 -6.79
N ILE A 133 5.58 -11.34 -5.82
CA ILE A 133 6.61 -12.19 -5.24
C ILE A 133 6.71 -13.44 -6.11
N PRO A 134 7.86 -13.72 -6.74
CA PRO A 134 8.06 -14.96 -7.48
C PRO A 134 7.88 -16.16 -6.56
N HIS A 135 7.30 -17.24 -7.10
CA HIS A 135 7.27 -18.53 -6.42
C HIS A 135 8.63 -19.22 -6.50
#